data_AF-A0A5E4KN55-F1
#
_entry.id   AF-A0A5E4KN55-F1
#
_cell.length_a   1.000
_cell.length_b   1.000
_cell.length_c   1.000
_cell.angle_alpha   90.00
_cell.angle_beta   90.00
_cell.angle_gamma   90.00
#
_symmetry.space_group_name_H-M   'P 1'
#
loop_
_entity.id
_entity.type
_entity.pdbx_description
1 polymer ?
#
loop_
_entity_poly.entity_id
_entity_poly.type
_entity_poly.pdbx_seq_one_letter_code
_entity_poly.pdbx_strand_id
1 'polypeptide(L)'
;MKRSQAYGMIDETKKETKFFRFVISPDPKTEDRGKDLNLWEITTKTMLGLEERLKQTIQFVAAVHNDHAPHRHVHVIACISGNLTPKDFALLRETATKESLFQRRERDAAQGIKQEQGIKQELELSL
;
A
#
# COMPACT_ATOMS: atom_id res chain seq x y z
N MET A 1 2.32 6.42 14.23
CA MET A 1 1.90 5.31 15.09
C MET A 1 2.88 5.19 16.25
N LYS A 2 2.44 5.07 17.51
CA LYS A 2 3.35 4.96 18.68
C LYS A 2 3.56 3.48 19.01
N ARG A 3 4.75 3.11 19.55
CA ARG A 3 5.06 1.73 19.98
C ARG A 3 3.97 1.12 20.85
N SER A 4 3.33 1.92 21.72
CA SER A 4 2.24 1.50 22.60
C SER A 4 1.00 0.95 21.88
N GLN A 5 0.66 1.44 20.69
CA GLN A 5 -0.47 0.90 19.91
C GLN A 5 -0.18 -0.52 19.41
N ALA A 6 1.07 -0.83 19.06
CA ALA A 6 1.44 -2.17 18.63
C ALA A 6 1.40 -3.18 19.80
N TYR A 7 1.77 -2.74 21.01
CA TYR A 7 1.68 -3.59 22.20
C TYR A 7 0.22 -3.86 22.61
N GLY A 8 -0.65 -2.85 22.61
CA GLY A 8 -2.07 -3.05 22.91
C GLY A 8 -2.75 -4.02 21.93
N MET A 9 -2.42 -3.91 20.64
CA MET A 9 -2.88 -4.86 19.62
C MET A 9 -2.48 -6.31 19.93
N ILE A 10 -1.28 -6.53 20.47
CA ILE A 10 -0.79 -7.87 20.86
C ILE A 10 -1.55 -8.37 22.08
N ASP A 11 -1.72 -7.53 23.10
CA ASP A 11 -2.37 -7.90 24.37
C ASP A 11 -3.85 -8.28 24.19
N GLU A 12 -4.53 -7.72 23.19
CA GLU A 12 -5.93 -7.97 22.88
C GLU A 12 -6.19 -9.18 21.97
N THR A 13 -5.14 -9.88 21.51
CA THR A 13 -5.30 -11.01 20.58
C THR A 13 -5.93 -12.25 21.23
N LYS A 14 -6.77 -12.94 20.46
CA LYS A 14 -7.38 -14.20 20.89
C LYS A 14 -6.33 -15.33 20.89
N LYS A 15 -6.58 -16.39 21.66
CA LYS A 15 -5.78 -17.63 21.56
C LYS A 15 -5.77 -18.11 20.11
N GLU A 16 -4.61 -18.61 19.65
CA GLU A 16 -4.33 -19.06 18.27
C GLU A 16 -4.11 -17.95 17.22
N THR A 17 -4.03 -16.68 17.62
CA THR A 17 -3.55 -15.61 16.73
C THR A 17 -2.04 -15.71 16.50
N LYS A 18 -1.64 -15.59 15.23
CA LYS A 18 -0.24 -15.50 14.80
C LYS A 18 0.06 -14.10 14.27
N PHE A 19 1.30 -13.68 14.47
CA PHE A 19 1.80 -12.41 13.96
C PHE A 19 2.53 -12.63 12.65
N PHE A 20 2.04 -11.99 11.59
CA PHE A 20 2.68 -12.02 10.28
C PHE A 20 3.31 -10.67 9.98
N ARG A 21 4.57 -10.69 9.57
CA ARG A 21 5.28 -9.51 9.06
C ARG A 21 5.23 -9.51 7.55
N PHE A 22 4.65 -8.47 6.97
CA PHE A 22 4.66 -8.23 5.53
C PHE A 22 5.51 -7.01 5.18
N VAL A 23 6.01 -7.01 3.95
CA VAL A 23 6.62 -5.83 3.33
C VAL A 23 5.86 -5.59 2.03
N ILE A 24 5.19 -4.45 1.95
CA ILE A 24 4.52 -4.01 0.72
C ILE A 24 5.43 -2.98 0.06
N SER A 25 5.97 -3.32 -1.10
CA SER A 25 6.94 -2.51 -1.83
C SER A 25 6.57 -2.54 -3.30
N PRO A 26 5.85 -1.51 -3.80
CA PRO A 26 5.58 -1.40 -5.23
C PRO A 26 6.87 -1.38 -6.05
N ASP A 27 6.82 -1.91 -7.27
CA ASP A 27 7.98 -1.94 -8.15
C ASP A 27 8.41 -0.50 -8.54
N PRO A 28 9.66 -0.10 -8.31
CA PRO A 28 10.11 1.28 -8.54
C PRO A 28 10.18 1.66 -10.02
N LYS A 29 10.18 0.71 -10.95
CA LYS A 29 10.30 0.95 -12.39
C LYS A 29 8.93 0.98 -13.07
N THR A 30 8.04 0.08 -12.67
CA THR A 30 6.75 -0.12 -13.35
C THR A 30 5.56 0.47 -12.60
N GLU A 31 5.60 0.51 -11.27
CA GLU A 31 4.47 0.95 -10.43
C GLU A 31 4.74 2.31 -9.79
N ASP A 32 5.87 2.48 -9.12
CA ASP A 32 6.20 3.66 -8.31
C ASP A 32 7.30 4.55 -8.90
N ARG A 33 7.37 4.62 -10.24
CA ARG A 33 8.37 5.42 -10.96
C ARG A 33 8.38 6.90 -10.53
N GLY A 34 7.22 7.46 -10.24
CA GLY A 34 7.06 8.86 -9.80
C GLY A 34 7.25 9.09 -8.30
N LYS A 35 7.41 8.04 -7.49
CA LYS A 35 7.46 8.11 -6.02
C LYS A 35 6.29 8.91 -5.41
N ASP A 36 5.12 8.84 -6.04
CA ASP A 36 3.91 9.61 -5.75
C ASP A 36 2.69 8.72 -5.45
N LEU A 37 2.87 7.39 -5.40
CA LEU A 37 1.84 6.47 -4.94
C LEU A 37 1.51 6.67 -3.46
N ASN A 38 0.24 6.46 -3.10
CA ASN A 38 -0.27 6.46 -1.73
C ASN A 38 -0.12 5.06 -1.12
N LEU A 39 1.02 4.84 -0.46
CA LEU A 39 1.37 3.55 0.12
C LEU A 39 0.44 3.10 1.26
N TRP A 40 -0.18 4.04 1.98
CA TRP A 40 -1.13 3.71 3.03
C TRP A 40 -2.42 3.11 2.45
N GLU A 41 -2.93 3.70 1.37
CA GLU A 41 -4.11 3.18 0.67
C GLU A 41 -3.85 1.81 0.05
N ILE A 42 -2.69 1.63 -0.61
CA ILE A 42 -2.25 0.32 -1.12
C ILE A 42 -2.24 -0.72 0.00
N THR A 43 -1.64 -0.37 1.15
CA THR A 43 -1.57 -1.26 2.32
C THR A 43 -2.96 -1.61 2.84
N THR A 44 -3.84 -0.62 2.96
CA THR A 44 -5.20 -0.81 3.50
C THR A 44 -6.03 -1.71 2.60
N LYS A 45 -6.03 -1.47 1.29
CA LYS A 45 -6.72 -2.32 0.30
C LYS A 45 -6.15 -3.74 0.26
N THR A 46 -4.84 -3.87 0.41
CA THR A 46 -4.16 -5.18 0.50
C THR A 46 -4.62 -5.97 1.73
N MET A 47 -4.71 -5.32 2.90
CA MET A 47 -5.22 -5.97 4.11
C MET A 47 -6.71 -6.31 3.99
N LEU A 48 -7.53 -5.41 3.43
CA LEU A 48 -8.95 -5.66 3.18
C LEU A 48 -9.18 -6.88 2.28
N GLY A 49 -8.40 -7.03 1.21
CA GLY A 49 -8.48 -8.23 0.35
C GLY A 49 -8.18 -9.51 1.13
N LEU A 50 -7.22 -9.47 2.06
CA LEU A 50 -6.92 -10.60 2.92
C LEU A 50 -8.05 -10.88 3.93
N GLU A 51 -8.65 -9.85 4.52
CA GLU A 51 -9.82 -9.98 5.40
C GLU A 51 -11.00 -10.66 4.68
N GLU A 52 -11.32 -10.21 3.46
CA GLU A 52 -12.39 -10.76 2.62
C GLU A 52 -12.13 -12.23 2.28
N ARG A 53 -10.88 -12.60 2.03
CA ARG A 53 -10.48 -13.96 1.69
C ARG A 53 -10.55 -14.90 2.89
N LEU A 54 -10.09 -14.44 4.05
CA LEU A 54 -10.05 -15.23 5.28
C LEU A 54 -11.35 -15.17 6.08
N LYS A 55 -12.30 -14.32 5.67
CA LYS A 55 -13.57 -14.05 6.38
C LYS A 55 -13.36 -13.68 7.84
N GLN A 56 -12.33 -12.87 8.11
CA GLN A 56 -12.00 -12.37 9.45
C GLN A 56 -11.52 -10.92 9.37
N THR A 57 -11.77 -10.15 10.42
CA THR A 57 -11.13 -8.85 10.61
C THR A 57 -9.68 -9.04 11.04
N ILE A 58 -8.77 -8.28 10.45
CA ILE A 58 -7.34 -8.33 10.70
C ILE A 58 -6.92 -7.01 11.33
N GLN A 59 -6.54 -7.07 12.60
CA GLN A 59 -5.85 -5.94 13.22
C GLN A 59 -4.42 -5.88 12.69
N PHE A 60 -3.97 -4.70 12.27
CA PHE A 60 -2.60 -4.50 11.82
C PHE A 60 -2.05 -3.14 12.21
N VAL A 61 -0.73 -3.10 12.34
CA VAL A 61 0.06 -1.88 12.44
C VAL A 61 0.99 -1.78 11.25
N ALA A 62 1.22 -0.56 10.76
CA ALA A 62 2.03 -0.33 9.59
C ALA A 62 2.90 0.92 9.71
N ALA A 63 4.12 0.83 9.21
CA ALA A 63 5.11 1.91 9.16
C ALA A 63 5.60 2.10 7.73
N VAL A 64 5.47 3.32 7.22
CA VAL A 64 5.90 3.70 5.87
C VAL A 64 7.33 4.18 5.94
N HIS A 65 8.21 3.59 5.13
CA HIS A 65 9.60 4.00 4.96
C HIS A 65 9.78 4.65 3.59
N ASN A 66 10.11 5.94 3.59
CA ASN A 66 10.27 6.77 2.39
C ASN A 66 11.67 7.42 2.28
N ASP A 67 12.54 7.16 3.25
CA ASP A 67 13.66 8.03 3.63
C ASP A 67 15.05 7.40 3.50
N HIS A 68 15.15 6.07 3.42
CA HIS A 68 16.45 5.39 3.53
C HIS A 68 16.75 4.32 2.46
N ALA A 69 15.76 3.86 1.70
CA ALA A 69 15.96 2.88 0.64
C ALA A 69 15.57 3.46 -0.72
N PRO A 70 16.21 3.03 -1.83
CA PRO A 70 15.78 3.44 -3.18
C PRO A 70 14.34 3.06 -3.49
N HIS A 71 13.75 2.12 -2.72
CA HIS A 71 12.41 1.60 -2.86
C HIS A 71 11.57 1.99 -1.64
N ARG A 72 10.49 2.74 -1.88
CA ARG A 72 9.52 3.08 -0.82
C ARG A 72 8.74 1.81 -0.46
N HIS A 73 8.58 1.56 0.83
CA HIS A 73 7.95 0.33 1.30
C HIS A 73 7.22 0.54 2.61
N VAL A 74 6.30 -0.36 2.91
CA VAL A 74 5.54 -0.38 4.16
C VAL A 74 5.83 -1.69 4.87
N HIS A 75 6.29 -1.60 6.12
CA HIS A 75 6.32 -2.74 7.03
C HIS A 75 4.97 -2.86 7.71
N VAL A 76 4.39 -4.05 7.64
CA VAL A 76 3.10 -4.37 8.28
C VAL A 76 3.32 -5.50 9.28
N ILE A 77 2.74 -5.38 10.47
CA ILE A 77 2.54 -6.49 11.41
C ILE A 77 1.04 -6.71 11.53
N ALA A 78 0.58 -7.90 11.16
CA ALA A 78 -0.84 -8.27 11.16
C ALA A 78 -1.11 -9.43 12.12
N CYS A 79 -2.21 -9.33 12.86
CA CYS A 79 -2.74 -10.35 13.75
C CYS A 79 -3.74 -11.20 12.96
N ILE A 80 -3.41 -12.46 12.71
CA ILE A 80 -4.23 -13.37 11.90
C ILE A 80 -4.46 -14.67 12.65
N SER A 81 -5.71 -15.09 12.76
CA SER A 81 -6.06 -16.40 13.31
C SER A 81 -5.86 -17.49 12.26
N GLY A 82 -5.13 -18.55 12.62
CA GLY A 82 -4.84 -19.68 11.73
C GLY A 82 -3.54 -19.53 10.93
N ASN A 83 -3.48 -20.21 9.78
CA ASN A 83 -2.31 -20.26 8.90
C ASN A 83 -2.59 -19.60 7.56
N LEU A 84 -1.58 -18.95 7.01
CA LEU A 84 -1.58 -18.51 5.62
C LEU A 84 -1.04 -19.60 4.70
N THR A 85 -1.62 -19.68 3.52
CA THR A 85 -1.28 -20.56 2.43
C THR A 85 -0.59 -19.77 1.32
N PRO A 86 0.14 -20.44 0.39
CA PRO A 86 0.72 -19.78 -0.78
C PRO A 86 -0.28 -18.95 -1.60
N LYS A 87 -1.55 -19.35 -1.64
CA LYS A 87 -2.62 -18.62 -2.34
C LYS A 87 -2.96 -17.29 -1.64
N ASP A 88 -2.81 -17.21 -0.33
CA ASP A 88 -3.06 -15.98 0.43
C ASP A 88 -1.95 -14.96 0.16
N PHE A 89 -0.69 -15.41 0.09
CA PHE A 89 0.43 -14.57 -0.31
C PHE A 89 0.35 -14.13 -1.78
N ALA A 90 -0.15 -15.00 -2.66
CA ALA A 90 -0.40 -14.63 -4.05
C ALA A 90 -1.47 -13.53 -4.16
N LEU A 91 -2.57 -13.65 -3.40
CA LEU A 91 -3.58 -12.59 -3.33
C LEU A 91 -2.98 -11.27 -2.85
N LEU A 92 -2.22 -11.27 -1.75
CA LEU A 92 -1.60 -10.05 -1.21
C LEU A 92 -0.76 -9.33 -2.29
N ARG A 93 0.02 -10.09 -3.05
CA ARG A 93 0.81 -9.55 -4.16
C ARG A 93 -0.08 -8.97 -5.25
N GLU A 94 -1.09 -9.71 -5.68
CA GLU A 94 -2.00 -9.28 -6.74
C GLU A 94 -2.76 -8.01 -6.36
N THR A 95 -3.32 -7.94 -5.15
CA THR A 95 -4.05 -6.77 -4.66
C THR A 95 -3.15 -5.54 -4.59
N ALA A 96 -1.94 -5.68 -4.02
CA ALA A 96 -0.98 -4.59 -3.95
C ALA A 96 -0.53 -4.11 -5.34
N THR A 97 -0.26 -5.04 -6.26
CA THR A 97 0.12 -4.76 -7.66
C THR A 97 -1.00 -4.02 -8.38
N LYS A 98 -2.24 -4.53 -8.28
CA LYS A 98 -3.41 -3.97 -8.95
C LYS A 98 -3.67 -2.53 -8.48
N GLU A 99 -3.61 -2.29 -7.17
CA GLU A 99 -3.82 -0.96 -6.61
C GLU A 99 -2.68 0.00 -6.98
N SER A 100 -1.43 -0.47 -6.97
CA SER A 100 -0.28 0.35 -7.36
C SER A 100 -0.36 0.77 -8.83
N LEU A 101 -0.70 -0.17 -9.72
CA LEU A 101 -0.92 0.10 -11.15
C LEU A 101 -2.13 1.00 -11.39
N PHE A 102 -3.20 0.84 -10.62
CA PHE A 102 -4.37 1.72 -10.69
C PHE A 102 -3.98 3.17 -10.37
N GLN A 103 -3.32 3.39 -9.23
CA GLN A 103 -2.85 4.72 -8.85
C GLN A 103 -1.84 5.29 -9.85
N ARG A 104 -0.93 4.47 -10.40
CA ARG A 104 0.02 4.93 -11.43
C ARG A 104 -0.70 5.49 -12.66
N ARG A 105 -1.74 4.80 -13.15
CA ARG A 105 -2.53 5.27 -14.30
C ARG A 105 -3.23 6.60 -14.01
N GLU A 106 -3.86 6.72 -12.84
CA GLU A 106 -4.52 7.95 -12.41
C GLU A 106 -3.55 9.14 -12.35
N ARG A 107 -2.35 8.91 -11.81
CA ARG A 107 -1.31 9.93 -11.69
C ARG A 107 -0.72 10.33 -13.05
N ASP A 108 -0.47 9.35 -13.93
CA ASP A 108 0.01 9.62 -15.30
C ASP A 108 -1.02 10.44 -16.10
N ALA A 109 -2.31 10.10 -16.00
CA ALA A 109 -3.38 10.86 -16.64
C ALA A 109 -3.47 12.29 -16.10
N ALA A 110 -3.41 12.47 -14.78
CA ALA A 110 -3.44 13.80 -14.17
C ALA A 110 -2.23 14.67 -14.52
N GLN A 111 -1.05 14.06 -14.71
CA GLN A 111 0.15 14.78 -15.16
C GLN A 111 0.03 15.25 -16.61
N GLY A 112 -0.50 14.41 -17.51
CA GLY A 112 -0.74 14.79 -18.91
C GLY A 112 -1.68 15.99 -19.04
N ILE A 113 -2.80 15.97 -18.31
CA ILE A 113 -3.78 17.07 -18.31
C ILE A 113 -3.14 18.40 -17.84
N LYS A 114 -2.32 18.35 -16.77
CA LYS A 114 -1.62 19.55 -16.26
C LYS A 114 -0.63 20.11 -17.27
N GLN A 115 0.09 19.24 -17.98
CA GLN A 115 1.05 19.66 -18.99
C GLN A 115 0.36 20.36 -20.17
N GLU A 116 -0.76 19.82 -20.65
CA GLU A 116 -1.56 20.44 -21.72
C GLU A 116 -2.13 21.81 -21.30
N GLN A 117 -2.63 21.94 -20.08
CA GLN A 117 -3.14 23.20 -19.55
C GLN A 117 -2.04 24.27 -19.42
N GLY A 118 -0.86 23.87 -18.93
CA GLY A 118 0.29 24.77 -18.83
C GLY A 118 0.73 25.30 -20.19
N ILE A 119 0.81 24.44 -21.21
CA ILE A 119 1.16 24.85 -22.58
C ILE A 119 0.13 25.84 -23.14
N LYS A 120 -1.17 25.59 -22.95
CA LYS A 120 -2.23 26.51 -23.42
C LYS A 120 -2.13 27.88 -22.74
N GLN A 121 -1.90 27.92 -21.44
CA GLN A 121 -1.79 29.15 -20.68
C GLN A 121 -0.55 29.97 -21.09
N GLU A 122 0.58 29.31 -21.37
CA GLU A 122 1.81 29.97 -21.84
C GLU A 122 1.64 30.56 -23.25
N LEU A 123 0.94 29.86 -24.15
CA LEU A 123 0.58 30.37 -25.48
C LEU A 123 -0.37 31.57 -25.40
N GLU A 124 -1.35 31.56 -24.50
CA GLU A 124 -2.28 32.69 -24.30
C GLU A 124 -1.60 33.93 -23.70
N LEU A 125 -0.59 33.75 -22.84
CA LEU A 125 0.19 34.85 -22.25
C LEU A 125 1.25 35.44 -23.20
N SER A 126 1.51 34.76 -24.32
CA SER A 126 2.51 35.16 -25.32
C SER A 126 1.90 35.90 -26.53
N LEU A 127 0.58 36.18 -26.49
CA LEU A 127 -0.20 36.92 -27.49
C LEU A 127 -0.64 38.29 -26.93
#